data_AF-A0A1H8ESN8-F1
#
_entry.id   AF-A0A1H8ESN8-F1
#
_cell.length_a   1.000
_cell.length_b   1.000
_cell.length_c   1.000
_cell.angle_alpha   90.00
_cell.angle_beta   90.00
_cell.angle_gamma   90.00
#
_symmetry.space_group_name_H-M   'P 1'
#
loop_
_entity.id
_entity.type
_entity.pdbx_description
1 polymer ?
#
loop_
_entity_poly.entity_id
_entity_poly.type
_entity_poly.pdbx_seq_one_letter_code
_entity_poly.pdbx_strand_id
1 'polypeptide(L)' 'MTLTELSHRVQITVVNLSILKNGHAKAIRFSTLMRLCDALDCQPGDLLRYERTPDQAT' A
#
# COMPACT_ATOMS: atom_id res chain seq x y z
N MET A 1 -12.59 1.39 -9.50
CA MET A 1 -11.87 2.69 -9.58
C MET A 1 -10.61 2.53 -10.41
N THR A 2 -10.16 3.58 -11.11
CA THR A 2 -8.86 3.56 -11.81
C THR A 2 -7.71 3.85 -10.84
N LEU A 3 -6.48 3.46 -11.18
CA LEU A 3 -5.29 3.76 -10.36
C LEU A 3 -5.06 5.27 -10.25
N THR A 4 -5.29 6.00 -11.34
CA THR A 4 -5.23 7.47 -11.36
C THR A 4 -6.24 8.07 -10.38
N GLU A 5 -7.49 7.63 -10.41
CA GLU A 5 -8.51 8.15 -9.51
C GLU A 5 -8.21 7.85 -8.04
N LEU A 6 -7.76 6.63 -7.74
CA LEU A 6 -7.34 6.29 -6.38
C LEU A 6 -6.19 7.20 -5.93
N SER A 7 -5.17 7.41 -6.78
CA SER A 7 -4.02 8.26 -6.45
C SER A 7 -4.41 9.68 -6.00
N HIS A 8 -5.43 10.27 -6.65
CA HIS A 8 -6.00 11.56 -6.24
C HIS A 8 -6.69 11.50 -4.88
N ARG A 9 -7.47 10.46 -4.59
CA ARG A 9 -8.18 10.29 -3.31
C ARG A 9 -7.21 10.11 -2.14
N VAL A 10 -6.16 9.29 -2.30
CA VAL A 10 -5.13 9.07 -1.26
C VAL A 10 -4.06 10.16 -1.19
N GLN A 11 -4.04 11.07 -2.17
CA GLN A 11 -3.06 12.15 -2.33
C GLN A 11 -1.61 11.62 -2.40
N ILE A 12 -1.40 10.59 -3.22
CA ILE A 12 -0.05 10.10 -3.57
C ILE A 12 0.06 10.00 -5.08
N THR A 13 1.27 9.96 -5.62
CA THR A 13 1.47 9.83 -7.06
C THR A 13 1.01 8.44 -7.54
N VAL A 14 0.57 8.35 -8.80
CA VAL A 14 0.28 7.08 -9.47
C VAL A 14 1.49 6.15 -9.44
N VAL A 15 2.70 6.70 -9.53
CA VAL A 15 3.96 5.95 -9.43
C VAL A 15 4.10 5.28 -8.05
N ASN A 16 3.91 6.02 -6.96
CA ASN A 16 3.99 5.45 -5.60
C ASN A 16 2.89 4.42 -5.36
N LEU A 17 1.68 4.68 -5.85
CA LEU A 17 0.57 3.74 -5.75
C LEU A 17 0.82 2.44 -6.55
N SER A 18 1.50 2.54 -7.71
CA SER A 18 1.92 1.38 -8.49
C SER A 18 2.98 0.54 -7.76
N ILE A 19 3.97 1.18 -7.13
CA ILE A 19 4.98 0.52 -6.29
C ILE A 19 4.32 -0.24 -5.14
N LEU A 20 3.34 0.38 -4.47
CA LEU A 20 2.55 -0.26 -3.40
C LEU A 20 1.75 -1.45 -3.91
N LYS A 21 0.98 -1.27 -4.99
CA LYS A 21 0.14 -2.31 -5.60
C LYS A 21 0.94 -3.57 -5.96
N ASN A 22 2.16 -3.39 -6.45
CA ASN A 22 3.01 -4.50 -6.91
C ASN A 22 3.91 -5.09 -5.80
N GLY A 23 3.74 -4.66 -4.54
CA GLY A 23 4.51 -5.21 -3.41
C GLY A 23 5.99 -4.79 -3.39
N HIS A 24 6.39 -3.80 -4.19
CA HIS A 24 7.79 -3.33 -4.24
C HIS A 24 8.10 -2.24 -3.20
N ALA A 25 7.08 -1.79 -2.45
CA ALA A 25 7.26 -0.78 -1.43
C ALA A 25 8.02 -1.33 -0.22
N LYS A 26 9.09 -0.64 0.19
CA LYS A 26 9.83 -0.97 1.41
C LYS A 26 9.15 -0.44 2.68
N ALA A 27 8.36 0.63 2.53
CA ALA A 27 7.67 1.29 3.62
C ALA A 27 6.43 2.02 3.11
N ILE A 28 5.47 2.26 3.99
CA ILE A 28 4.29 3.09 3.77
C ILE A 28 4.08 4.01 4.97
N ARG A 29 3.67 5.26 4.74
CA ARG A 29 3.26 6.15 5.84
C ARG A 29 1.90 5.70 6.37
N PHE A 30 1.73 5.71 7.69
CA PHE A 30 0.43 5.40 8.32
C PHE A 30 -0.72 6.26 7.77
N SER A 31 -0.49 7.54 7.51
CA SER A 31 -1.51 8.42 6.92
C SER A 31 -1.95 7.98 5.52
N THR A 32 -1.01 7.47 4.71
CA THR A 32 -1.33 6.90 3.39
C THR A 32 -2.09 5.59 3.54
N LEU A 33 -1.70 4.73 4.49
CA LEU A 33 -2.41 3.48 4.78
C LEU A 33 -3.86 3.75 5.20
N MET A 34 -4.10 4.69 6.13
CA MET A 34 -5.46 5.05 6.57
C MET A 34 -6.32 5.56 5.41
N ARG A 35 -5.79 6.47 4.59
CA ARG A 35 -6.52 6.96 3.41
C ARG A 35 -6.82 5.86 2.39
N LEU A 36 -5.93 4.86 2.25
CA LEU A 36 -6.19 3.69 1.40
C LEU A 36 -7.34 2.86 1.96
N CYS A 37 -7.33 2.59 3.27
CA CYS A 37 -8.41 1.90 3.97
C CYS A 37 -9.74 2.62 3.79
N ASP A 38 -9.78 3.95 3.99
CA ASP A 38 -10.99 4.75 3.81
C ASP A 38 -11.49 4.74 2.36
N ALA A 39 -10.58 4.85 1.37
CA ALA A 39 -10.94 4.90 -0.04
C ALA A 39 -11.37 3.55 -0.62
N LEU A 40 -10.88 2.44 -0.05
CA LEU A 40 -11.14 1.07 -0.49
C LEU A 40 -12.19 0.36 0.37
N ASP A 41 -12.67 1.00 1.44
CA ASP A 41 -13.56 0.42 2.45
C ASP A 41 -13.02 -0.91 3.00
N CYS A 42 -11.75 -0.88 3.46
CA CYS A 42 -11.07 -2.05 3.99
C CYS A 42 -10.30 -1.74 5.28
N GLN A 43 -9.87 -2.79 5.98
CA GLN A 43 -9.04 -2.69 7.16
C GLN A 43 -7.55 -2.82 6.82
N PRO A 44 -6.64 -2.32 7.67
CA PRO A 44 -5.20 -2.49 7.46
C PRO A 44 -4.76 -3.95 7.29
N GLY A 45 -5.42 -4.87 7.98
CA GLY A 45 -5.14 -6.32 7.88
C GLY A 45 -5.49 -6.92 6.51
N ASP A 46 -6.31 -6.25 5.71
CA ASP A 46 -6.62 -6.68 4.33
C ASP A 46 -5.49 -6.32 3.36
N LEU A 47 -4.69 -5.30 3.68
CA LEU A 47 -3.61 -4.79 2.84
C LEU A 47 -2.22 -5.27 3.29
N LEU A 48 -2.04 -5.51 4.58
CA LEU A 48 -0.76 -5.85 5.18
C LEU A 48 -0.73 -7.30 5.63
N ARG A 49 0.28 -8.03 5.16
CA ARG A 49 0.62 -9.37 5.63
C ARG A 49 2.05 -9.36 6.11
N TYR A 50 2.28 -9.90 7.31
CA TYR A 50 3.62 -10.22 7.75
C TYR A 50 4.06 -11.53 7.10
N GLU A 51 5.07 -11.46 6.24
CA GLU A 51 5.75 -12.63 5.70
C GLU A 51 7.07 -12.81 6.47
N ARG A 52 7.20 -13.93 7.18
CA ARG A 52 8.48 -14.32 7.75
C ARG A 52 9.35 -14.82 6.61
N THR A 53 10.12 -13.95 5.99
CA THR A 53 11.24 -14.40 5.18
C THR A 53 12.24 -15.02 6.15
N PRO A 54 12.60 -16.31 6.02
CA PRO A 54 13.73 -16.84 6.77
C PRO A 54 14.93 -15.96 6.45
N ASP A 55 15.59 -15.48 7.49
CA ASP A 55 16.79 -14.68 7.38
C ASP A 55 17.72 -15.38 6.37
N GLN A 56 18.24 -14.65 5.39
CA GLN A 56 19.22 -15.21 4.44
C GLN A 56 20.53 -15.41 5.20
N ALA A 57 20.56 -16.41 6.07
CA ALA A 57 21.76 -16.95 6.67
C ALA A 57 22.41 -17.88 5.65
N THR A 58 23.13 -17.31 4.68
CA THR A 58 24.27 -17.93 3.99
C THR A 58 25.20 -16.83 3.50
#